data_AF-A0A6N8BK54-F1
#
_entry.id   AF-A0A6N8BK54-F1
#
_cell.length_a   1.000
_cell.length_b   1.000
_cell.length_c   1.000
_cell.angle_alpha   90.00
_cell.angle_beta   90.00
_cell.angle_gamma   90.00
#
_symmetry.space_group_name_H-M   'P 1'
#
loop_
_entity.id
_entity.type
_entity.pdbx_description
1 polymer ?
#
loop_
_entity_poly.entity_id
_entity_poly.type
_entity_poly.pdbx_seq_one_letter_code
_entity_poly.pdbx_strand_id
1 'polypeptide(L)'
;MNSYHQTLYSGIIRVAANAIMVAAIFVGMYQSAHSVEASELVFCAWFFGITVPTWAGAFWLTRRVRDKYPAEFQSLVELPRLGQRLVTWNVAESTVCPVLVRR
;
A
#
# COMPACT_ATOMS: atom_id res chain seq x y z
N MET A 1 -17.60 5.79 -7.96
CA MET A 1 -17.68 4.35 -7.65
C MET A 1 -16.34 3.62 -7.51
N ASN A 2 -15.23 4.02 -8.16
CA ASN A 2 -13.95 3.28 -8.06
C ASN A 2 -13.17 3.54 -6.75
N SER A 3 -13.32 4.74 -6.17
CA SER A 3 -12.66 5.14 -4.91
C SER A 3 -13.09 4.31 -3.68
N TYR A 4 -14.36 3.89 -3.65
CA TYR A 4 -14.89 3.04 -2.59
C TYR A 4 -14.23 1.66 -2.58
N HIS A 5 -14.11 1.02 -3.75
CA HIS A 5 -13.43 -0.27 -3.88
C HIS A 5 -11.95 -0.16 -3.49
N GLN A 6 -11.26 0.88 -3.92
CA GLN A 6 -9.85 1.10 -3.56
C GLN A 6 -9.65 1.24 -2.04
N THR A 7 -10.52 2.02 -1.38
CA THR A 7 -10.45 2.23 0.08
C THR A 7 -10.77 0.93 0.83
N LEU A 8 -11.79 0.19 0.38
CA LEU A 8 -12.19 -1.09 0.96
C LEU A 8 -11.08 -2.14 0.84
N TYR A 9 -10.53 -2.34 -0.36
CA TYR A 9 -9.44 -3.30 -0.58
C TYR A 9 -8.17 -2.90 0.17
N SER A 10 -7.80 -1.61 0.16
CA SER A 10 -6.65 -1.16 0.97
C SER A 10 -6.88 -1.37 2.47
N GLY A 11 -8.12 -1.22 2.95
CA GLY A 11 -8.50 -1.48 4.33
C GLY A 11 -8.34 -2.95 4.69
N ILE A 12 -8.88 -3.85 3.86
CA ILE A 12 -8.78 -5.31 4.05
C ILE A 12 -7.31 -5.75 4.08
N ILE A 13 -6.48 -5.23 3.16
CA ILE A 13 -5.04 -5.55 3.12
C ILE A 13 -4.36 -5.17 4.44
N ARG A 14 -4.67 -4.00 4.99
CA ARG A 14 -4.10 -3.56 6.27
C ARG A 14 -4.56 -4.43 7.44
N VAL A 15 -5.84 -4.76 7.51
CA VAL A 15 -6.38 -5.63 8.56
C VAL A 15 -5.73 -7.01 8.50
N ALA A 16 -5.63 -7.59 7.30
CA ALA A 16 -4.97 -8.88 7.10
C ALA A 16 -3.48 -8.83 7.48
N ALA A 17 -2.75 -7.80 7.05
CA ALA A 17 -1.34 -7.63 7.41
C ALA A 17 -1.14 -7.54 8.94
N ASN A 18 -1.99 -6.77 9.64
CA ASN A 18 -1.94 -6.67 11.09
C ASN A 18 -2.27 -7.99 11.79
N ALA A 19 -3.25 -8.76 11.29
CA ALA A 19 -3.55 -10.08 11.81
C ALA A 19 -2.35 -11.04 11.66
N ILE A 20 -1.65 -10.97 10.52
CA ILE A 20 -0.44 -11.76 10.27
C ILE A 20 0.70 -11.33 11.21
N MET A 21 0.85 -10.03 11.50
CA MET A 21 1.83 -9.55 12.49
C MET A 21 1.60 -10.18 13.87
N VAL A 22 0.35 -10.24 14.31
CA VAL A 22 -0.01 -10.88 15.58
C VAL A 22 0.32 -12.37 15.55
N ALA A 23 -0.02 -13.08 14.48
CA ALA A 23 0.35 -14.48 14.32
C ALA A 23 1.88 -14.69 14.33
N ALA A 24 2.64 -13.80 13.70
CA ALA A 24 4.10 -13.85 13.68
C ALA A 24 4.71 -13.72 15.08
N ILE A 25 4.12 -12.91 15.96
CA ILE A 25 4.54 -12.81 17.37
C ILE A 25 4.34 -14.14 18.07
N PHE A 26 3.15 -14.75 17.95
CA PHE A 26 2.88 -16.05 18.58
C PHE A 26 3.81 -17.15 18.06
N VAL A 27 4.07 -17.19 16.75
CA VAL A 27 5.02 -18.14 16.16
C VAL A 27 6.43 -17.91 16.68
N GLY A 28 6.90 -16.66 16.72
CA GLY A 28 8.21 -16.32 17.28
C GLY A 28 8.33 -16.70 18.76
N MET A 29 7.29 -16.43 19.56
CA MET A 29 7.25 -16.81 20.97
C MET A 29 7.26 -18.33 21.16
N TYR A 30 6.48 -19.06 20.36
CA TYR A 30 6.45 -20.52 20.41
C TYR A 30 7.82 -21.13 20.09
N GLN A 31 8.50 -20.64 19.04
CA GLN A 31 9.80 -21.16 18.63
C GLN A 31 10.94 -20.76 19.58
N SER A 32 10.88 -19.54 20.12
CA SER A 32 11.86 -19.09 21.13
C SER A 32 11.73 -19.83 22.45
N ALA A 33 10.52 -20.25 22.85
CA ALA A 33 10.31 -21.07 24.04
C ALA A 33 10.98 -22.46 23.94
N HIS A 34 11.21 -22.98 22.73
CA HIS A 34 11.89 -24.26 22.50
C HIS A 34 13.42 -24.13 22.32
N SER A 35 13.97 -22.92 22.34
CA SER A 35 15.39 -22.64 22.07
C SER A 35 16.02 -21.81 23.19
N VAL A 36 16.45 -22.50 24.27
CA VAL A 36 16.92 -21.85 25.51
C VAL A 36 18.22 -21.06 25.33
N GLU A 37 19.12 -21.49 24.43
CA GLU A 37 20.44 -20.84 24.27
C GLU A 37 20.45 -19.62 23.32
N ALA A 38 19.41 -19.46 22.49
CA ALA A 38 19.37 -18.40 21.46
C ALA A 38 17.94 -17.89 21.19
N SER A 39 17.11 -17.82 22.23
CA SER A 39 15.69 -17.48 22.16
C SER A 39 15.42 -16.15 21.45
N GLU A 40 16.25 -15.13 21.70
CA GLU A 40 16.14 -13.80 21.07
C GLU A 40 16.41 -13.85 19.57
N LEU A 41 17.43 -14.59 19.13
CA LEU A 41 17.77 -14.73 17.71
C LEU A 41 16.71 -15.54 16.97
N VAL A 42 16.22 -16.61 17.58
CA VAL A 42 15.15 -17.44 17.02
C VAL A 42 13.86 -16.63 16.90
N PHE A 43 13.50 -15.86 17.94
CA PHE A 43 12.37 -14.94 17.87
C PHE A 43 12.53 -13.95 16.72
N CYS A 44 13.67 -13.26 16.64
CA CYS A 44 13.94 -12.27 15.58
C CYS A 44 13.87 -12.90 14.19
N ALA A 45 14.47 -14.07 13.98
CA ALA A 45 14.47 -14.75 12.70
C ALA A 45 13.06 -15.09 12.23
N TRP A 46 12.23 -15.64 13.11
CA TRP A 46 10.83 -15.97 12.78
C TRP A 46 9.96 -14.73 12.63
N PHE A 47 10.08 -13.76 13.54
CA PHE A 47 9.30 -12.52 13.47
C PHE A 47 9.66 -11.74 12.20
N PHE A 48 10.92 -11.40 11.97
CA PHE A 48 11.32 -10.65 10.77
C PHE A 48 11.14 -11.45 9.49
N GLY A 49 11.36 -12.78 9.53
CA GLY A 49 11.13 -13.68 8.41
C GLY A 49 9.69 -13.69 7.92
N ILE A 50 8.71 -13.45 8.80
CA ILE A 50 7.29 -13.36 8.43
C ILE A 50 6.89 -11.91 8.14
N THR A 51 7.28 -10.98 8.99
CA THR A 51 6.81 -9.59 8.93
C THR A 51 7.35 -8.83 7.72
N VAL A 52 8.63 -9.01 7.35
CA VAL A 52 9.23 -8.32 6.20
C VAL A 52 8.54 -8.71 4.88
N PRO A 53 8.37 -10.01 4.53
CA PRO A 53 7.61 -10.40 3.35
C PRO A 53 6.14 -9.98 3.39
N THR A 54 5.51 -10.02 4.57
CA THR A 54 4.11 -9.62 4.73
C THR A 54 3.90 -8.16 4.35
N TRP A 55 4.74 -7.25 4.85
CA TRP A 55 4.65 -5.84 4.49
C TRP A 55 5.02 -5.60 3.03
N ALA A 56 6.08 -6.24 2.52
CA ALA A 56 6.42 -6.15 1.10
C ALA A 56 5.26 -6.58 0.20
N GLY A 57 4.59 -7.69 0.54
CA GLY A 57 3.40 -8.18 -0.14
C GLY A 57 2.21 -7.23 -0.02
N ALA A 58 1.94 -6.69 1.18
CA ALA A 58 0.88 -5.73 1.40
C ALA A 58 1.09 -4.43 0.60
N PHE A 59 2.33 -3.92 0.53
CA PHE A 59 2.66 -2.75 -0.29
C PHE A 59 2.47 -3.04 -1.78
N TRP A 60 2.97 -4.18 -2.24
CA TRP A 60 2.82 -4.60 -3.64
C TRP A 60 1.35 -4.77 -4.03
N LEU A 61 0.56 -5.43 -3.18
CA LEU A 61 -0.86 -5.66 -3.40
C LEU A 61 -1.65 -4.36 -3.37
N THR A 62 -1.33 -3.44 -2.45
CA THR A 62 -1.91 -2.09 -2.42
C THR A 62 -1.60 -1.33 -3.71
N ARG A 63 -0.38 -1.45 -4.24
CA ARG A 63 0.01 -0.88 -5.53
C ARG A 63 -0.83 -1.47 -6.66
N ARG A 64 -1.00 -2.79 -6.69
CA ARG A 64 -1.82 -3.49 -7.69
C ARG A 64 -3.29 -3.12 -7.64
N VAL A 65 -3.85 -2.94 -6.43
CA VAL A 65 -5.23 -2.44 -6.27
C VAL A 65 -5.35 -1.04 -6.85
N ARG A 66 -4.40 -0.15 -6.60
CA ARG A 66 -4.40 1.21 -7.16
C ARG A 66 -4.26 1.22 -8.68
N ASP A 67 -3.47 0.32 -9.25
CA ASP A 67 -3.29 0.23 -10.70
C ASP A 67 -4.55 -0.35 -11.39
N LYS A 68 -5.24 -1.31 -10.75
CA LYS A 68 -6.45 -1.96 -11.27
C LYS A 68 -7.72 -1.11 -11.11
N TYR A 69 -7.81 -0.37 -10.01
CA TYR A 69 -8.96 0.47 -9.66
C TYR A 69 -8.49 1.93 -9.45
N PRO A 70 -8.15 2.65 -10.53
CA PRO A 70 -7.74 4.04 -10.42
C PRO A 70 -8.93 4.90 -9.95
N ALA A 71 -8.73 5.72 -8.91
CA ALA A 71 -9.78 6.58 -8.34
C ALA A 71 -10.43 7.49 -9.41
N GLU A 72 -11.61 8.04 -9.14
CA GLU A 72 -12.40 8.83 -10.12
C GLU A 72 -11.71 10.10 -10.65
N PHE A 73 -10.60 10.50 -10.04
CA PHE A 73 -9.74 11.60 -10.48
C PHE A 73 -8.33 11.13 -10.84
N GLN A 74 -8.10 9.83 -10.94
CA GLN A 74 -6.82 9.26 -11.33
C GLN A 74 -7.01 8.54 -12.65
N SER A 75 -6.23 8.89 -13.66
CA SER A 75 -6.15 8.10 -14.88
C SER A 75 -4.71 7.70 -15.15
N LEU A 76 -4.54 6.49 -15.69
CA LEU A 76 -3.28 6.06 -16.26
C LEU A 76 -3.10 6.81 -17.57
N VAL A 77 -2.20 7.80 -17.56
CA VAL A 77 -1.88 8.60 -18.73
C VAL A 77 -0.45 8.29 -19.12
N GLU A 78 -0.22 8.13 -20.42
CA GLU A 78 1.13 8.02 -20.95
C GLU A 78 1.73 9.43 -21.06
N LEU A 79 2.67 9.73 -20.17
CA LEU A 79 3.35 11.01 -20.17
C LEU A 79 4.52 10.98 -21.17
N PRO A 80 4.65 12.02 -22.02
CA PRO A 80 5.79 12.12 -22.91
C PRO A 80 7.09 12.06 -22.09
N ARG A 81 8.01 11.15 -22.46
CA ARG A 81 9.30 10.86 -21.79
C ARG A 81 9.25 10.10 -20.45
N LEU A 82 8.08 9.86 -19.87
CA LEU A 82 7.93 9.23 -18.54
C LEU A 82 7.15 7.91 -18.56
N GLY A 83 6.54 7.54 -19.69
CA GLY A 83 5.76 6.31 -19.86
C GLY A 83 4.41 6.36 -19.14
N GLN A 84 3.77 5.20 -18.97
CA GLN A 84 2.48 5.10 -18.27
C GLN A 84 2.64 5.45 -16.78
N ARG A 85 1.96 6.52 -16.36
CA ARG A 85 1.89 6.93 -14.95
C ARG A 85 0.47 7.25 -14.54
N LEU A 86 0.18 6.98 -13.28
CA LEU A 86 -1.08 7.33 -12.63
C LEU A 86 -1.05 8.83 -12.32
N VAL A 87 -1.87 9.62 -13.00
CA VAL A 87 -1.94 11.08 -12.84
C VAL A 87 -3.23 11.44 -12.12
N THR A 88 -3.12 12.25 -11.07
CA THR A 88 -4.28 12.82 -10.37
C THR A 88 -4.70 14.12 -11.05
N TRP A 89 -5.95 14.20 -11.48
CA TRP A 89 -6.58 15.37 -12.05
C TRP A 89 -7.28 16.14 -10.94
N ASN A 90 -6.73 17.30 -10.56
CA ASN A 90 -7.49 18.26 -9.79
C ASN A 90 -8.25 19.15 -10.77
N VAL A 91 -9.57 19.18 -10.69
CA VAL A 91 -10.36 20.22 -11.36
C VAL A 91 -9.93 21.53 -10.72
N ALA A 92 -9.29 22.40 -11.49
CA ALA A 92 -9.05 23.76 -11.05
C ALA A 92 -10.42 24.34 -10.69
N GLU A 93 -10.65 24.65 -9.41
CA GLU A 93 -11.81 25.44 -9.01
C GLU A 93 -11.89 26.63 -9.95
N SER A 94 -13.10 26.91 -10.43
CA SER A 94 -13.46 28.01 -11.33
C SER A 94 -13.17 29.38 -10.68
N THR A 95 -11.92 29.64 -10.33
CA THR A 95 -11.40 30.97 -10.12
C THR A 95 -11.30 31.56 -11.51
N VAL A 96 -12.41 32.20 -11.88
CA VAL A 96 -12.56 33.20 -12.95
C VAL A 96 -11.19 33.57 -13.52
N CYS A 97 -10.79 32.92 -14.62
CA CYS A 97 -9.66 33.38 -15.39
C CYS A 97 -10.02 34.79 -15.86
N PRO A 98 -9.29 35.85 -15.45
CA PRO A 98 -9.41 37.10 -16.15
C PRO A 98 -8.91 36.80 -17.57
N VAL A 99 -9.82 36.90 -18.53
CA VAL A 99 -9.50 36.83 -19.95
C VAL A 99 -8.37 37.81 -20.19
N LEU A 100 -7.17 37.28 -20.45
CA LEU A 100 -6.06 38.07 -21.00
C LEU A 100 -6.48 38.48 -22.41
N VAL A 101 -7.22 39.59 -22.48
CA VAL A 101 -7.48 40.33 -23.71
C VAL A 101 -6.13 40.83 -24.19
N ARG A 102 -5.54 40.10 -25.15
CA ARG A 102 -4.39 40.56 -25.89
C ARG A 102 -4.89 41.56 -26.92
N ARG A 103 -4.66 42.84 -26.66
CA ARG A 103 -4.83 43.94 -27.62
C ARG A 103 -3.57 44.08 -28.46
#